data_AF-A0A832HFQ9-F1
#
_entry.id   AF-A0A832HFQ9-F1
#
_cell.length_a   1.000
_cell.length_b   1.000
_cell.length_c   1.000
_cell.angle_alpha   90.00
_cell.angle_beta   90.00
_cell.angle_gamma   90.00
#
_symmetry.space_group_name_H-M   'P 1'
#
loop_
_entity.id
_entity.type
_entity.pdbx_description
1 polymer ?
#
loop_
_entity_poly.entity_id
_entity_poly.type
_entity_poly.pdbx_seq_one_letter_code
_entity_poly.pdbx_strand_id
1 'polypeptide(L)'
;MTKPPTLEYHRPMWVRGPVAWYVLLLVLTALAGFTAGRVEVLNAQAGFYLPRDFAVDGGKWRQSLYVVTAAENARNQMRDVVGTWGLVQYPLTYGLVVAYGVTLYRRPALRWRMPLVVGALATVGCVVLMHYRGYFTALGW
;
A
#
# COMPACT_ATOMS: atom_id res chain seq x y z
N MET A 1 -27.79 -21.24 52.95
CA MET A 1 -27.82 -20.44 51.71
C MET A 1 -26.37 -20.27 51.23
N THR A 2 -25.98 -21.00 50.20
CA THR A 2 -24.64 -20.95 49.60
C THR A 2 -24.63 -19.94 48.44
N LYS A 3 -23.66 -19.04 48.44
CA LYS A 3 -23.50 -17.99 47.41
C LYS A 3 -23.14 -18.68 46.07
N PRO A 4 -23.81 -18.37 44.95
CA PRO A 4 -23.47 -18.99 43.67
C PRO A 4 -22.04 -18.60 43.25
N PRO A 5 -21.28 -19.53 42.63
CA PRO A 5 -19.93 -19.25 42.18
C PRO A 5 -19.97 -18.13 41.15
N THR A 6 -19.25 -17.05 41.43
CA THR A 6 -19.02 -15.97 40.47
C THR A 6 -18.09 -16.51 39.38
N LEU A 7 -18.67 -16.84 38.22
CA LEU A 7 -17.91 -17.03 36.98
C LEU A 7 -17.17 -15.72 36.68
N GLU A 8 -15.89 -15.67 37.00
CA GLU A 8 -14.98 -14.63 36.52
C GLU A 8 -14.97 -14.71 35.00
N TYR A 9 -15.72 -13.83 34.36
CA TYR A 9 -15.74 -13.69 32.92
C TYR A 9 -14.38 -13.11 32.52
N HIS A 10 -13.42 -14.00 32.20
CA HIS A 10 -12.15 -13.63 31.58
C HIS A 10 -12.49 -12.93 30.26
N ARG A 11 -12.56 -11.59 30.31
CA ARG A 11 -12.73 -10.80 29.09
C ARG A 11 -11.53 -11.10 28.20
N PRO A 12 -11.76 -11.68 27.02
CA PRO A 12 -10.67 -12.13 26.19
C PRO A 12 -9.86 -10.89 25.76
N MET A 13 -8.54 -11.04 25.73
CA MET A 13 -7.55 -9.95 25.71
C MET A 13 -7.74 -8.90 24.59
N TRP A 14 -8.53 -9.22 23.56
CA TRP A 14 -8.99 -8.33 22.48
C TRP A 14 -9.72 -7.06 22.94
N VAL A 15 -10.26 -7.01 24.17
CA VAL A 15 -11.03 -5.86 24.67
C VAL A 15 -10.15 -4.62 24.94
N ARG A 16 -8.82 -4.78 25.11
CA ARG A 16 -7.89 -3.65 25.31
C ARG A 16 -7.11 -3.25 24.04
N GLY A 17 -7.22 -4.01 22.96
CA GLY A 17 -6.44 -3.82 21.73
C GLY A 17 -7.10 -3.15 20.50
N PRO A 18 -8.38 -2.68 20.49
CA PRO A 18 -8.97 -2.23 19.23
C PRO A 18 -8.36 -0.91 18.73
N VAL A 19 -8.01 0.00 19.63
CA VAL A 19 -7.45 1.31 19.24
C VAL A 19 -6.07 1.15 18.60
N ALA A 20 -5.17 0.39 19.22
CA ALA A 20 -3.84 0.13 18.67
C ALA A 20 -3.92 -0.53 17.29
N TRP A 21 -4.84 -1.49 17.14
CA TRP A 21 -5.12 -2.12 15.84
C TRP A 21 -5.62 -1.12 14.79
N TYR A 22 -6.57 -0.25 15.13
CA TYR A 22 -7.09 0.76 14.20
C TYR A 22 -6.00 1.75 13.78
N VAL A 23 -5.18 2.20 14.74
CA VAL A 23 -4.05 3.08 14.48
C VAL A 23 -3.04 2.40 13.56
N LEU A 24 -2.72 1.12 13.79
CA LEU A 24 -1.83 0.35 12.95
C LEU A 24 -2.34 0.29 11.49
N LEU A 25 -3.63 -0.02 11.29
CA LEU A 25 -4.21 -0.05 9.95
C LEU A 25 -4.08 1.29 9.23
N LEU A 26 -4.38 2.38 9.93
CA LEU A 26 -4.27 3.73 9.37
C LEU A 26 -2.83 4.10 9.01
N VAL A 27 -1.86 3.75 9.87
CA VAL A 27 -0.43 3.98 9.63
C VAL A 27 0.06 3.19 8.42
N LEU A 28 -0.29 1.91 8.33
CA LEU A 28 0.09 1.07 7.18
C LEU A 28 -0.54 1.58 5.88
N THR A 29 -1.78 2.07 5.95
CA THR A 29 -2.46 2.70 4.81
C THR A 29 -1.76 3.98 4.38
N ALA A 30 -1.38 4.83 5.33
CA ALA A 30 -0.64 6.06 5.06
C ALA A 30 0.72 5.76 4.42
N LEU A 31 1.42 4.73 4.89
CA LEU A 31 2.67 4.28 4.30
C LEU A 31 2.49 3.80 2.85
N ALA A 32 1.48 2.96 2.59
CA ALA A 32 1.17 2.49 1.25
C ALA A 32 0.74 3.63 0.30
N GLY A 33 -0.03 4.58 0.81
CA GLY A 33 -0.42 5.78 0.08
C GLY A 33 0.78 6.70 -0.22
N PHE A 34 1.69 6.85 0.74
CA PHE A 34 2.91 7.63 0.56
C PHE A 34 3.83 7.00 -0.50
N THR A 35 4.02 5.68 -0.48
CA THR A 35 4.83 5.01 -1.50
C THR A 35 4.17 5.11 -2.87
N ALA A 36 2.87 4.86 -2.99
CA ALA A 36 2.13 5.00 -4.24
C ALA A 36 2.21 6.44 -4.79
N GLY A 37 2.00 7.44 -3.94
CA GLY A 37 2.09 8.85 -4.31
C GLY A 37 3.49 9.25 -4.75
N ARG A 38 4.53 8.77 -4.05
CA ARG A 38 5.94 9.01 -4.45
C ARG A 38 6.23 8.42 -5.83
N VAL A 39 5.74 7.22 -6.11
CA VAL A 39 5.89 6.59 -7.43
C VAL A 39 5.20 7.40 -8.51
N GLU A 40 3.98 7.90 -8.27
CA GLU A 40 3.27 8.77 -9.23
C GLU A 40 4.00 10.10 -9.49
N VAL A 41 4.57 10.73 -8.46
CA VAL A 41 5.38 11.96 -8.62
C VAL A 41 6.63 11.68 -9.45
N LEU A 42 7.35 10.60 -9.17
CA LEU A 42 8.53 10.21 -9.96
C LEU A 42 8.16 9.87 -11.39
N ASN A 43 7.01 9.22 -11.62
CA ASN A 43 6.49 8.93 -12.94
C ASN A 43 6.14 10.20 -13.71
N ALA A 44 5.52 11.19 -13.05
CA ALA A 44 5.25 12.49 -13.66
C ALA A 44 6.55 13.24 -14.02
N GLN A 45 7.56 13.20 -13.15
CA GLN A 45 8.89 13.77 -13.40
C GLN A 45 9.63 13.05 -14.55
N ALA A 46 9.36 11.76 -14.75
CA ALA A 46 9.87 10.98 -15.88
C ALA A 46 9.07 11.17 -17.18
N GLY A 47 8.12 12.12 -17.22
CA GLY A 47 7.31 12.39 -18.41
C GLY A 47 6.25 11.32 -18.69
N PHE A 48 5.74 10.67 -17.63
CA PHE A 48 4.78 9.55 -17.71
C PHE A 48 5.31 8.32 -18.46
N TYR A 49 6.63 8.19 -18.58
CA TYR A 49 7.28 7.05 -19.22
C TYR A 49 7.66 6.01 -18.16
N LEU A 50 6.95 4.87 -18.16
CA LEU A 50 7.26 3.76 -17.27
C LEU A 50 8.63 3.16 -17.62
N PRO A 51 9.50 2.86 -16.64
CA PRO A 51 10.74 2.12 -16.89
C PRO A 51 10.37 0.74 -17.46
N ARG A 52 10.76 0.46 -18.70
CA ARG A 52 10.69 -0.88 -19.29
C ARG A 52 12.07 -1.50 -19.23
N ASP A 53 12.16 -2.79 -18.93
CA ASP A 53 13.45 -3.48 -18.99
C ASP A 53 13.85 -3.65 -20.46
N PHE A 54 14.83 -2.86 -20.90
CA PHE A 54 15.34 -2.84 -22.27
C PHE A 54 16.07 -4.14 -22.68
N ALA A 55 16.20 -5.10 -21.77
CA ALA A 55 16.85 -6.39 -22.03
C ALA A 55 16.02 -7.30 -22.95
N VAL A 56 14.69 -7.12 -23.03
CA VAL A 56 13.79 -8.02 -23.78
C VAL A 56 13.37 -7.44 -25.14
N ASP A 57 13.20 -6.12 -25.25
CA ASP A 57 12.83 -5.46 -26.51
C ASP A 57 14.08 -4.90 -27.20
N GLY A 58 14.72 -5.75 -28.00
CA GLY A 58 15.91 -5.45 -28.79
C GLY A 58 15.96 -4.02 -29.34
N GLY A 59 16.86 -3.23 -28.76
CA GLY A 59 17.27 -1.88 -29.13
C GLY A 59 16.45 -1.18 -30.20
N LYS A 60 15.47 -0.36 -29.81
CA LYS A 60 15.02 0.77 -30.64
C LYS A 60 15.74 2.05 -30.22
N TRP A 61 16.97 2.13 -30.72
CA TRP A 61 17.83 3.26 -31.14
C TRP A 61 17.33 4.71 -31.00
N ARG A 62 16.80 5.12 -29.85
CA ARG A 62 16.91 6.51 -29.36
C ARG A 62 17.23 6.53 -27.88
N GLN A 63 18.27 5.79 -27.49
CA GLN A 63 19.09 6.22 -26.36
C GLN A 63 19.78 7.50 -26.83
N SER A 64 19.16 8.65 -26.54
CA SER A 64 19.81 9.94 -26.67
C SER A 64 21.10 9.86 -25.87
N LEU A 65 22.23 9.81 -26.57
CA LEU A 65 23.55 9.91 -25.98
C LEU A 65 23.58 11.06 -24.96
N TYR A 66 24.00 10.75 -23.74
CA TYR A 66 24.73 11.65 -22.86
C TYR A 66 24.11 13.01 -22.58
N VAL A 67 23.02 13.01 -21.82
CA VAL A 67 22.86 13.95 -20.70
C VAL A 67 22.19 13.15 -19.61
N VAL A 68 22.81 13.04 -18.42
CA VAL A 68 22.14 12.62 -17.19
C VAL A 68 21.08 13.68 -16.91
N THR A 69 19.96 13.58 -17.61
CA THR A 69 18.84 14.50 -17.45
C THR A 69 18.15 14.15 -16.15
N ALA A 70 17.52 15.13 -15.51
CA ALA A 70 16.73 14.91 -14.30
C ALA A 70 15.74 13.72 -14.44
N ALA A 71 15.26 13.48 -15.66
CA ALA A 71 14.37 12.36 -16.00
C ALA A 71 15.01 10.97 -15.85
N GLU A 72 16.29 10.78 -16.22
CA GLU A 72 16.97 9.48 -16.04
C GLU A 72 17.23 9.16 -14.57
N ASN A 73 17.61 10.17 -13.78
CA ASN A 73 17.77 10.01 -12.32
C ASN A 73 16.45 9.67 -11.65
N ALA A 74 15.35 10.35 -12.02
CA ALA A 74 14.01 10.03 -11.52
C ALA A 74 13.59 8.59 -11.90
N ARG A 75 13.91 8.14 -13.12
CA ARG A 75 13.62 6.77 -13.58
C ARG A 75 14.37 5.72 -12.76
N ASN A 76 15.66 5.92 -12.51
CA ASN A 76 16.47 4.99 -11.71
C ASN A 76 15.99 4.94 -10.25
N GLN A 77 15.68 6.09 -9.65
CA GLN A 77 15.07 6.15 -8.32
C GLN A 77 13.71 5.46 -8.26
N MET A 78 12.88 5.62 -9.29
CA MET A 78 11.60 4.92 -9.38
C MET A 78 11.80 3.40 -9.45
N ARG A 79 12.74 2.92 -10.27
CA ARG A 79 13.07 1.48 -10.37
C ARG A 79 13.54 0.93 -9.02
N ASP A 80 14.37 1.67 -8.29
CA ASP A 80 14.89 1.24 -6.99
C ASP A 80 13.78 1.19 -5.92
N VAL A 81 12.90 2.19 -5.90
CA VAL A 81 11.74 2.23 -4.99
C VAL A 81 10.77 1.08 -5.29
N VAL A 82 10.42 0.86 -6.56
CA VAL A 82 9.49 -0.22 -6.93
C VAL A 82 10.14 -1.60 -6.76
N GLY A 83 11.43 -1.74 -7.07
CA GLY A 83 12.17 -2.98 -6.86
C GLY A 83 12.27 -3.38 -5.38
N THR A 84 12.49 -2.41 -4.49
CA THR A 84 12.63 -2.68 -3.05
C THR A 84 11.27 -2.87 -2.37
N TRP A 85 10.32 -1.98 -2.65
CA TRP A 85 9.07 -1.91 -1.88
C TRP A 85 7.85 -2.42 -2.63
N GLY A 86 7.87 -2.41 -3.97
CA GLY A 86 6.71 -2.79 -4.78
C GLY A 86 6.25 -4.22 -4.48
N LEU A 87 7.20 -5.16 -4.34
CA LEU A 87 6.89 -6.58 -4.13
C LEU A 87 6.21 -6.81 -2.79
N VAL A 88 6.65 -6.11 -1.75
CA VAL A 88 6.06 -6.15 -0.41
C VAL A 88 4.71 -5.43 -0.38
N GLN A 89 4.54 -4.38 -1.19
CA GLN A 89 3.34 -3.55 -1.18
C GLN A 89 2.10 -4.30 -1.69
N TYR A 90 2.23 -5.28 -2.59
CA TYR A 90 1.11 -6.10 -3.06
C TYR A 90 0.44 -6.93 -1.94
N PRO A 91 1.15 -7.89 -1.30
CA PRO A 91 0.55 -8.67 -0.22
C PRO A 91 0.12 -7.78 0.94
N LEU A 92 0.83 -6.67 1.20
CA LEU A 92 0.45 -5.71 2.22
C LEU A 92 -0.89 -5.04 1.91
N THR A 93 -1.08 -4.48 0.71
CA THR A 93 -2.32 -3.76 0.35
C THR A 93 -3.52 -4.70 0.28
N TYR A 94 -3.37 -5.92 -0.25
CA TYR A 94 -4.42 -6.94 -0.20
C TYR A 94 -4.75 -7.36 1.23
N GLY A 95 -3.72 -7.57 2.06
CA GLY A 95 -3.89 -7.85 3.49
C GLY A 95 -4.64 -6.74 4.21
N LEU A 96 -4.34 -5.47 3.88
CA LEU A 96 -5.05 -4.31 4.41
C LEU A 96 -6.52 -4.27 3.99
N VAL A 97 -6.85 -4.56 2.73
CA VAL A 97 -8.25 -4.63 2.28
C VAL A 97 -9.04 -5.65 3.11
N VAL A 98 -8.49 -6.85 3.28
CA VAL A 98 -9.13 -7.90 4.10
C VAL A 98 -9.23 -7.46 5.56
N ALA A 99 -8.16 -6.90 6.13
CA ALA A 99 -8.12 -6.44 7.51
C ALA A 99 -9.16 -5.33 7.79
N TYR A 100 -9.33 -4.37 6.87
CA TYR A 100 -10.39 -3.37 6.94
C TYR A 100 -11.78 -4.00 6.83
N GLY A 101 -11.99 -4.91 5.88
CA GLY A 101 -13.25 -5.62 5.72
C GLY A 101 -13.67 -6.35 7.00
N VAL A 102 -12.77 -7.14 7.60
CA VAL A 102 -13.00 -7.82 8.87
C VAL A 102 -13.25 -6.83 10.00
N THR A 103 -12.46 -5.75 10.06
CA THR A 103 -12.58 -4.75 11.13
C THR A 103 -13.91 -4.01 11.07
N LEU A 104 -14.35 -3.59 9.88
CA LEU A 104 -15.64 -2.92 9.67
C LEU A 104 -16.82 -3.88 9.89
N TYR A 105 -16.69 -5.15 9.49
CA TYR A 105 -17.69 -6.19 9.74
C TYR A 105 -17.93 -6.41 11.24
N ARG A 106 -16.89 -6.31 12.07
CA ARG A 106 -16.99 -6.40 13.54
C ARG A 106 -17.65 -5.19 14.21
N ARG A 107 -18.21 -4.25 13.42
CA ARG A 107 -18.97 -3.08 13.87
C ARG A 107 -18.22 -2.25 14.93
N PRO A 108 -17.11 -1.59 14.56
CA PRO A 108 -16.34 -0.78 15.51
C PRO A 108 -17.20 0.38 16.04
N ALA A 109 -16.76 0.95 17.16
CA ALA A 109 -17.40 2.12 17.76
C ALA A 109 -17.57 3.24 16.72
N LEU A 110 -18.67 3.98 16.79
CA LEU A 110 -19.07 4.97 15.77
C LEU A 110 -17.94 5.97 15.45
N ARG A 111 -17.22 6.45 16.48
CA ARG A 111 -16.07 7.37 16.34
C ARG A 111 -14.93 6.85 15.45
N TRP A 112 -14.77 5.54 15.33
CA TRP A 112 -13.72 4.92 14.51
C TRP A 112 -14.20 4.49 13.13
N ARG A 113 -15.51 4.48 12.87
CA ARG A 113 -16.05 4.04 11.58
C ARG A 113 -15.60 4.93 10.43
N MET A 114 -15.71 6.25 10.58
CA MET A 114 -15.35 7.18 9.49
C MET A 114 -13.86 7.10 9.13
N PRO A 115 -12.90 7.18 10.08
CA PRO A 115 -11.48 6.99 9.75
C PRO A 115 -11.18 5.64 9.08
N LEU A 116 -11.79 4.56 9.57
CA LEU A 116 -11.56 3.22 9.01
C LEU A 116 -12.16 3.08 7.60
N VAL A 117 -13.32 3.69 7.31
CA VAL A 117 -13.90 3.71 5.96
C VAL A 117 -13.02 4.50 5.00
N VAL A 118 -12.53 5.67 5.42
CA VAL A 118 -11.61 6.48 4.61
C VAL A 118 -10.32 5.71 4.35
N GLY A 119 -9.74 5.07 5.37
CA GLY A 119 -8.56 4.20 5.22
C GLY A 119 -8.81 3.01 4.29
N ALA A 120 -9.96 2.36 4.38
CA ALA A 120 -10.34 1.27 3.48
C ALA A 120 -10.43 1.75 2.01
N LEU A 121 -11.09 2.89 1.76
CA LEU A 121 -11.20 3.47 0.42
C LEU A 121 -9.84 3.88 -0.13
N ALA A 122 -8.98 4.50 0.69
CA ALA A 122 -7.61 4.84 0.31
C ALA A 122 -6.79 3.59 -0.05
N THR A 123 -6.95 2.50 0.71
CA THR A 123 -6.30 1.22 0.43
C THR A 123 -6.77 0.65 -0.92
N VAL A 124 -8.07 0.66 -1.19
CA VAL A 124 -8.62 0.23 -2.50
C VAL A 124 -8.07 1.09 -3.63
N GLY A 125 -8.01 2.41 -3.44
CA GLY A 125 -7.39 3.34 -4.41
C GLY A 125 -5.93 2.99 -4.69
N CYS A 126 -5.16 2.64 -3.67
CA CYS A 126 -3.77 2.17 -3.84
C CYS A 126 -3.71 0.90 -4.68
N VAL A 127 -4.56 -0.10 -4.39
CA VAL A 127 -4.63 -1.35 -5.17
C VAL A 127 -4.96 -1.05 -6.64
N VAL A 128 -5.95 -0.19 -6.89
CA VAL A 128 -6.34 0.20 -8.25
C VAL A 128 -5.19 0.90 -8.98
N LEU A 129 -4.51 1.86 -8.34
CA LEU A 129 -3.36 2.54 -8.94
C LEU A 129 -2.22 1.57 -9.28
N MET A 130 -1.94 0.62 -8.38
CA MET A 130 -0.90 -0.38 -8.59
C MET A 130 -1.19 -1.28 -9.80
N HIS A 131 -2.44 -1.71 -9.98
CA HIS A 131 -2.84 -2.55 -11.12
C HIS A 131 -2.97 -1.75 -12.41
N TYR A 132 -3.58 -0.57 -12.36
CA TYR A 132 -3.78 0.28 -13.54
C TYR A 132 -2.46 0.65 -14.22
N ARG A 133 -1.41 0.91 -13.43
CA ARG A 133 -0.09 1.28 -13.95
C ARG A 133 0.73 0.10 -14.44
N GLY A 134 0.36 -1.14 -14.09
CA GLY A 134 1.13 -2.32 -14.45
C GLY A 134 2.59 -2.23 -13.99
N TYR A 135 2.84 -1.72 -12.79
CA TYR A 135 4.21 -1.45 -12.32
C TYR A 135 5.10 -2.70 -12.38
N PHE A 136 4.55 -3.89 -12.18
CA PHE A 136 5.29 -5.17 -12.28
C PHE A 136 5.47 -5.67 -13.70
N THR A 137 4.43 -5.59 -14.53
CA THR A 137 4.54 -5.92 -15.96
C THR A 137 5.54 -5.01 -16.67
N ALA A 138 5.67 -3.75 -16.25
CA ALA A 138 6.72 -2.85 -16.75
C ALA A 138 8.14 -3.25 -16.32
N LEU A 139 8.28 -3.85 -15.14
CA LEU A 139 9.57 -4.32 -14.59
C LEU A 139 9.95 -5.74 -15.05
N GLY A 140 9.13 -6.40 -15.87
CA GLY A 140 9.41 -7.73 -16.40
C GLY A 140 9.16 -8.88 -15.42
N TRP A 141 8.33 -8.65 -14.39
CA TRP A 141 7.85 -9.68 -13.46
C TRP A 141 6.46 -10.18 -13.84
#